data_AF-A0A7Y9LCX0-F1
#
_entry.id   AF-A0A7Y9LCX0-F1
#
_cell.length_a   1.000
_cell.length_b   1.000
_cell.length_c   1.000
_cell.angle_alpha   90.00
_cell.angle_beta   90.00
_cell.angle_gamma   90.00
#
_symmetry.space_group_name_H-M   'P 1'
#
loop_
_entity.id
_entity.type
_entity.pdbx_description
1 polymer ?
#
loop_
_entity_poly.entity_id
_entity_poly.type
_entity_poly.pdbx_seq_one_letter_code
_entity_poly.pdbx_strand_id
1 'polypeptide(L)'
;MTEGTRTLRRVELAADLLGFARVEIANLFAESSQTTNEIALLGANESGWLSARQPLLDCITGAEGVLLAYGAAEPTGTARSHFRTQVEWLRDRIAASRLPEWQVGDGPRHPSRWQRWTHRAHPGVPFAEALRDSLLPTSTPRAESLLR
;
A
#
# COMPACT_ATOMS: atom_id res chain seq x y z
N MET A 1 -19.66 -5.50 11.26
CA MET A 1 -19.50 -4.96 9.88
C MET A 1 -18.86 -3.57 9.88
N THR A 2 -17.69 -3.37 10.52
CA THR A 2 -17.13 -2.02 10.73
C THR A 2 -15.69 -1.86 10.23
N GLU A 3 -15.00 -2.94 9.88
CA GLU A 3 -13.57 -2.90 9.61
C GLU A 3 -13.25 -2.38 8.20
N GLY A 4 -13.99 -2.80 7.17
CA GLY A 4 -13.85 -2.29 5.80
C GLY A 4 -14.07 -0.78 5.69
N THR A 5 -15.12 -0.26 6.34
CA THR A 5 -15.42 1.18 6.38
C THR A 5 -14.32 1.98 7.09
N ARG A 6 -13.67 1.41 8.12
CA ARG A 6 -12.56 2.09 8.82
C ARG A 6 -11.27 2.09 8.01
N THR A 7 -10.99 1.02 7.28
CA THR A 7 -9.86 0.95 6.35
C THR A 7 -10.04 1.97 5.23
N LEU A 8 -11.21 2.01 4.60
CA LEU A 8 -11.53 2.97 3.55
C LEU A 8 -11.39 4.42 4.02
N ARG A 9 -12.00 4.80 5.15
CA ARG A 9 -11.91 6.16 5.70
C ARG A 9 -10.49 6.62 6.00
N ARG A 10 -9.59 5.70 6.34
CA ARG A 10 -8.18 6.05 6.56
C ARG A 10 -7.48 6.35 5.25
N VAL A 11 -7.74 5.54 4.23
CA VAL A 11 -7.21 5.74 2.88
C VAL A 11 -7.74 7.04 2.28
N GLU A 12 -9.04 7.33 2.43
CA GLU A 12 -9.64 8.62 2.05
C GLU A 12 -8.97 9.80 2.75
N LEU A 13 -8.78 9.71 4.07
CA LEU A 13 -8.05 10.74 4.82
C LEU A 13 -6.61 10.93 4.31
N ALA A 14 -5.89 9.87 3.97
CA ALA A 14 -4.56 9.99 3.41
C ALA A 14 -4.57 10.66 2.02
N ALA A 15 -5.55 10.33 1.17
CA ALA A 15 -5.75 10.98 -0.12
C ALA A 15 -6.01 12.48 0.04
N ASP A 16 -6.91 12.87 0.94
CA ASP A 16 -7.21 14.27 1.26
C ASP A 16 -5.96 15.02 1.74
N LEU A 17 -5.17 14.40 2.62
CA LEU A 17 -3.94 14.99 3.16
C LEU A 17 -2.85 15.16 2.11
N LEU A 18 -2.86 14.33 1.06
CA LEU A 18 -1.96 14.43 -0.10
C LEU A 18 -2.52 15.35 -1.20
N GLY A 19 -3.74 15.87 -1.05
CA GLY A 19 -4.38 16.77 -2.01
C GLY A 19 -5.10 16.08 -3.17
N PHE A 20 -5.39 14.78 -3.06
CA PHE A 20 -6.16 14.03 -4.06
C PHE A 20 -7.65 14.08 -3.76
N ALA A 21 -8.48 14.24 -4.80
CA ALA A 21 -9.94 14.35 -4.66
C ALA A 21 -10.67 12.99 -4.64
N ARG A 22 -10.02 11.92 -5.11
CA ARG A 22 -10.58 10.58 -5.20
C ARG A 22 -9.52 9.54 -4.88
N VAL A 23 -9.98 8.38 -4.43
CA VAL A 23 -9.12 7.21 -4.22
C VAL A 23 -9.78 5.96 -4.76
N GLU A 24 -8.98 5.13 -5.43
CA GLU A 24 -9.36 3.78 -5.86
C GLU A 24 -8.46 2.78 -5.16
N ILE A 25 -9.05 1.66 -4.70
CA ILE A 25 -8.34 0.64 -3.93
C ILE A 25 -8.33 -0.65 -4.74
N ALA A 26 -7.13 -1.17 -4.99
CA ALA A 26 -6.91 -2.51 -5.50
C ALA A 26 -6.13 -3.35 -4.47
N ASN A 27 -6.54 -4.61 -4.33
CA ASN A 27 -5.92 -5.53 -3.36
C ASN A 27 -4.71 -6.23 -3.97
N LEU A 28 -3.67 -6.46 -3.16
CA LEU A 28 -2.48 -7.21 -3.58
C LEU A 28 -2.78 -8.70 -3.87
N PHE A 29 -3.86 -9.21 -3.28
CA PHE A 29 -4.35 -10.58 -3.39
C PHE A 29 -5.87 -10.54 -3.58
N ALA A 30 -6.40 -11.32 -4.53
CA ALA A 30 -7.80 -11.20 -4.96
C ALA A 30 -8.80 -11.83 -3.97
N GLU A 31 -8.36 -12.84 -3.21
CA GLU A 31 -9.25 -13.54 -2.28
C GLU A 31 -9.35 -12.81 -0.95
N SER A 32 -10.56 -12.79 -0.40
CA SER A 32 -10.81 -12.14 0.89
C SER A 32 -10.09 -12.89 2.00
N SER A 33 -9.23 -12.18 2.73
CA SER A 33 -8.51 -12.70 3.89
C SER A 33 -8.49 -11.66 5.00
N GLN A 34 -8.77 -12.07 6.23
CA GLN A 34 -8.72 -11.23 7.43
C GLN A 34 -7.34 -11.27 8.10
N THR A 35 -6.57 -12.34 7.86
CA THR A 35 -5.25 -12.50 8.48
C THR A 35 -4.18 -12.96 7.49
N THR A 36 -2.91 -12.64 7.77
CA THR A 36 -1.77 -13.15 7.02
C THR A 36 -1.67 -14.69 7.05
N ASN A 37 -2.22 -15.33 8.08
CA ASN A 37 -2.27 -16.79 8.17
C ASN A 37 -3.29 -17.38 7.17
N GLU A 38 -4.42 -16.71 6.95
CA GLU A 38 -5.36 -17.11 5.89
C GLU A 38 -4.74 -16.93 4.51
N ILE A 39 -3.95 -15.86 4.30
CA ILE A 39 -3.17 -15.69 3.06
C ILE A 39 -2.16 -16.83 2.88
N ALA A 40 -1.57 -17.36 3.95
CA ALA A 40 -0.65 -18.50 3.84
C ALA A 40 -1.33 -19.76 3.28
N LEU A 41 -2.62 -19.95 3.55
CA LEU A 41 -3.42 -21.07 3.04
C LEU A 41 -3.97 -20.78 1.65
N LEU A 42 -4.70 -19.67 1.49
CA LEU A 42 -5.36 -19.28 0.24
C LEU A 42 -4.33 -18.95 -0.85
N GLY A 43 -3.30 -18.20 -0.48
CA GLY A 43 -2.23 -17.79 -1.38
C GLY A 43 -1.20 -18.87 -1.68
N ALA A 44 -1.40 -20.11 -1.23
CA ALA A 44 -0.55 -21.23 -1.63
C ALA A 44 -0.69 -21.55 -3.13
N ASN A 45 -1.85 -21.20 -3.71
CA ASN A 45 -2.09 -21.24 -5.15
C ASN A 45 -1.82 -19.85 -5.76
N GLU A 46 -1.21 -19.82 -6.94
CA GLU A 46 -0.87 -18.59 -7.65
C GLU A 46 -2.11 -17.81 -8.16
N SER A 47 -3.23 -18.48 -8.40
CA SER A 47 -4.42 -17.93 -9.05
C SER A 47 -4.96 -16.65 -8.41
N GLY A 48 -5.06 -16.58 -7.08
CA GLY A 48 -5.50 -15.37 -6.37
C GLY A 48 -4.51 -14.20 -6.50
N TRP A 49 -3.22 -14.46 -6.69
CA TRP A 49 -2.20 -13.43 -6.93
C TRP A 49 -2.26 -12.91 -8.37
N LEU A 50 -2.39 -13.80 -9.35
CA LEU A 50 -2.50 -13.42 -10.76
C LEU A 50 -3.80 -12.67 -11.05
N SER A 51 -4.91 -13.10 -10.44
CA SER A 51 -6.23 -12.46 -10.61
C SER A 51 -6.24 -11.02 -10.08
N ALA A 52 -5.37 -10.70 -9.11
CA ALA A 52 -5.24 -9.35 -8.57
C ALA A 52 -4.48 -8.39 -9.52
N ARG A 53 -3.74 -8.91 -10.51
CA ARG A 53 -2.87 -8.09 -11.35
C ARG A 53 -3.63 -7.13 -12.26
N GLN A 54 -4.72 -7.57 -12.89
CA GLN A 54 -5.47 -6.69 -13.79
C GLN A 54 -6.09 -5.50 -13.05
N PRO A 55 -6.81 -5.68 -11.93
CA PRO A 55 -7.30 -4.55 -11.13
C PRO A 55 -6.18 -3.59 -10.67
N LEU A 56 -5.02 -4.13 -10.27
CA LEU A 56 -3.86 -3.30 -9.90
C LEU A 56 -3.35 -2.46 -11.08
N LEU A 57 -3.26 -3.05 -12.28
CA LEU A 57 -2.87 -2.33 -13.49
C LEU A 57 -3.87 -1.26 -13.90
N ASP A 58 -5.17 -1.55 -13.78
CA ASP A 58 -6.22 -0.60 -14.11
C ASP A 58 -6.11 0.63 -13.20
N CYS A 59 -5.94 0.43 -11.89
CA CYS A 59 -5.72 1.52 -10.93
C CYS A 59 -4.43 2.30 -11.22
N ILE A 60 -3.29 1.63 -11.50
CA ILE A 60 -2.03 2.31 -11.82
C ILE A 60 -2.19 3.16 -13.10
N THR A 61 -2.87 2.62 -14.12
CA THR A 61 -3.04 3.30 -15.41
C THR A 61 -3.92 4.54 -15.30
N GLY A 62 -4.93 4.53 -14.42
CA GLY A 62 -5.87 5.64 -14.21
C GLY A 62 -5.46 6.65 -13.14
N ALA A 63 -4.34 6.42 -12.43
CA ALA A 63 -3.94 7.21 -11.28
C ALA A 63 -2.95 8.34 -11.61
N GLU A 64 -2.93 9.36 -10.75
CA GLU A 64 -1.96 10.45 -10.75
C GLU A 64 -0.92 10.29 -9.63
N GLY A 65 -1.08 9.28 -8.79
CA GLY A 65 -0.22 8.98 -7.65
C GLY A 65 -0.58 7.63 -7.03
N VAL A 66 0.38 7.02 -6.34
CA VAL A 66 0.22 5.68 -5.74
C VAL A 66 0.48 5.74 -4.24
N LEU A 67 -0.43 5.20 -3.44
CA LEU A 67 -0.24 5.02 -2.00
C LEU A 67 -0.08 3.53 -1.66
N LEU A 68 1.10 3.14 -1.19
CA LEU A 68 1.33 1.76 -0.76
C LEU A 68 0.69 1.48 0.60
N ALA A 69 -0.46 0.81 0.56
CA ALA A 69 -1.29 0.51 1.73
C ALA A 69 -1.42 -0.98 2.03
N TYR A 70 -0.40 -1.80 1.74
CA TYR A 70 -0.39 -3.24 2.09
C TYR A 70 0.53 -3.52 3.28
N GLY A 71 0.31 -4.64 3.98
CA GLY A 71 1.21 -5.05 5.07
C GLY A 71 2.48 -5.72 4.54
N ALA A 72 3.66 -5.32 5.03
CA ALA A 72 4.94 -5.95 4.69
C ALA A 72 5.20 -7.32 5.37
N ALA A 73 4.28 -7.78 6.23
CA ALA A 73 4.42 -9.08 6.87
C ALA A 73 4.16 -10.19 5.86
N GLU A 74 5.21 -10.94 5.52
CA GLU A 74 5.13 -12.03 4.56
C GLU A 74 4.30 -13.21 5.12
N PRO A 75 3.47 -13.87 4.29
CA PRO A 75 2.91 -15.16 4.64
C PRO A 75 4.01 -16.23 4.77
N THR A 76 3.62 -17.40 5.28
CA THR A 76 4.49 -18.57 5.40
C THR A 76 4.26 -19.56 4.25
N GLY A 77 5.14 -20.54 4.09
CA GLY A 77 5.02 -21.58 3.06
C GLY A 77 5.11 -21.03 1.63
N THR A 78 4.46 -21.72 0.68
CA THR A 78 4.46 -21.39 -0.76
C THR A 78 3.95 -19.98 -1.04
N ALA A 79 2.95 -19.53 -0.28
CA ALA A 79 2.40 -18.18 -0.39
C ALA A 79 3.45 -17.08 -0.22
N ARG A 80 4.53 -17.33 0.53
CA ARG A 80 5.65 -16.38 0.68
C ARG A 80 6.31 -16.07 -0.65
N SER A 81 6.56 -17.09 -1.47
CA SER A 81 7.19 -16.91 -2.78
C SER A 81 6.28 -16.09 -3.68
N HIS A 82 5.00 -16.43 -3.74
CA HIS A 82 4.01 -15.70 -4.55
C HIS A 82 3.82 -14.26 -4.08
N PHE A 83 3.79 -14.02 -2.77
CA PHE A 83 3.75 -12.67 -2.21
C PHE A 83 4.96 -11.84 -2.66
N ARG A 84 6.17 -12.37 -2.56
CA ARG A 84 7.39 -11.67 -2.99
C ARG A 84 7.36 -11.34 -4.48
N THR A 85 7.04 -12.33 -5.32
CA THR A 85 6.91 -12.14 -6.77
C THR A 85 5.83 -11.12 -7.11
N GLN A 86 4.70 -11.10 -6.39
CA GLN A 86 3.65 -10.12 -6.61
C GLN A 86 4.08 -8.71 -6.20
N VAL A 87 4.77 -8.55 -5.06
CA VAL A 87 5.29 -7.25 -4.61
C VAL A 87 6.35 -6.72 -5.57
N GLU A 88 7.26 -7.58 -6.04
CA GLU A 88 8.27 -7.23 -7.04
C GLU A 88 7.60 -6.80 -8.36
N TRP A 89 6.68 -7.61 -8.87
CA TRP A 89 5.89 -7.26 -10.06
C TRP A 89 5.16 -5.92 -9.91
N LEU A 90 4.54 -5.66 -8.75
CA LEU A 90 3.82 -4.41 -8.50
C LEU A 90 4.77 -3.21 -8.50
N ARG A 91 5.92 -3.35 -7.84
CA ARG A 91 6.96 -2.30 -7.81
C ARG A 91 7.49 -1.98 -9.19
N ASP A 92 7.72 -2.99 -10.03
CA ASP A 92 8.14 -2.78 -11.41
C ASP A 92 7.10 -1.98 -12.23
N ARG A 93 5.81 -2.28 -12.02
CA ARG A 93 4.72 -1.55 -12.71
C ARG A 93 4.58 -0.12 -12.23
N ILE A 94 4.69 0.12 -10.92
CA ILE A 94 4.69 1.48 -10.37
C ILE A 94 5.91 2.26 -10.88
N ALA A 95 7.11 1.67 -10.84
CA ALA A 95 8.32 2.31 -11.34
C ALA A 95 8.22 2.65 -12.84
N ALA A 96 7.65 1.76 -13.65
CA ALA A 96 7.43 2.02 -15.07
C ALA A 96 6.43 3.15 -15.34
N SER A 97 5.46 3.37 -14.44
CA SER A 97 4.47 4.45 -14.55
C SER A 97 5.03 5.84 -14.24
N ARG A 98 6.16 5.92 -13.52
CA ARG A 98 6.78 7.17 -13.03
C ARG A 98 5.82 8.05 -12.19
N LEU A 99 4.80 7.45 -11.60
CA LEU A 99 3.89 8.14 -10.70
C LEU A 99 4.59 8.49 -9.38
N PRO A 100 4.25 9.61 -8.74
CA PRO A 100 4.66 9.85 -7.37
C PRO A 100 4.05 8.78 -6.46
N GLU A 101 4.85 8.29 -5.51
CA GLU A 101 4.51 7.13 -4.69
C GLU A 101 4.78 7.45 -3.22
N TRP A 102 3.82 7.11 -2.35
CA TRP A 102 3.90 7.34 -0.90
C TRP A 102 3.67 6.06 -0.10
N GLN A 103 4.14 6.08 1.14
CA GLN A 103 3.86 5.07 2.16
C GLN A 103 3.72 5.72 3.54
N VAL A 104 3.24 4.97 4.53
CA VAL A 104 3.15 5.45 5.92
C VAL A 104 4.38 5.03 6.72
N GLY A 105 5.29 5.99 6.92
CA GLY A 105 6.53 5.84 7.66
C GLY A 105 7.61 5.11 6.85
N ASP A 106 8.20 4.10 7.47
CA ASP A 106 9.38 3.37 7.01
C ASP A 106 9.09 2.19 6.06
N GLY A 107 7.83 1.94 5.72
CA GLY A 107 7.46 0.89 4.78
C GLY A 107 5.97 0.84 4.48
N PRO A 108 5.57 0.04 3.48
CA PRO A 108 4.16 -0.19 3.18
C PRO A 108 3.48 -0.79 4.42
N ARG A 109 2.35 -0.19 4.79
CA ARG A 109 1.61 -0.57 5.98
C ARG A 109 0.12 -0.64 5.70
N HIS A 110 -0.51 -1.72 6.16
CA HIS A 110 -1.96 -1.86 6.05
C HIS A 110 -2.67 -0.75 6.83
N PRO A 111 -3.74 -0.10 6.30
CA PRO A 111 -4.43 1.01 6.95
C PRO A 111 -4.99 0.68 8.34
N SER A 112 -5.31 -0.59 8.59
CA SER A 112 -5.73 -1.04 9.94
C SER A 112 -4.67 -0.73 11.02
N ARG A 113 -3.39 -0.63 10.64
CA ARG A 113 -2.23 -0.43 11.52
C ARG A 113 -1.75 1.01 11.61
N TRP A 114 -2.21 1.94 10.76
CA TRP A 114 -1.69 3.31 10.71
C TRP A 114 -1.83 4.03 12.05
N GLN A 115 -3.02 4.04 12.63
CA GLN A 115 -3.26 4.71 13.92
C GLN A 115 -2.39 4.17 15.06
N ARG A 116 -2.18 2.84 15.11
CA ARG A 116 -1.30 2.23 16.12
C ARG A 116 0.17 2.63 15.88
N TRP A 117 0.58 2.72 14.63
CA TRP A 117 1.94 3.10 14.28
C TRP A 117 2.18 4.59 14.57
N THR A 118 1.30 5.48 14.10
CA THR A 118 1.45 6.93 14.30
C THR A 118 1.37 7.32 15.76
N HIS A 119 0.52 6.67 16.57
CA HIS A 119 0.48 6.90 18.02
C HIS A 119 1.80 6.59 18.71
N ARG A 120 2.56 5.60 18.21
CA ARG A 120 3.90 5.26 18.74
C ARG A 120 4.98 6.18 18.20
N ALA A 121 4.92 6.54 16.92
CA ALA A 121 5.91 7.37 16.26
C ALA A 121 5.79 8.87 16.61
N HIS A 122 4.57 9.34 16.88
CA HIS A 122 4.23 10.72 17.22
C HIS A 122 3.40 10.78 18.51
N PRO A 123 3.99 10.52 19.69
CA PRO A 123 3.25 10.52 20.95
C PRO A 123 2.58 11.87 21.22
N GLY A 124 1.29 11.85 21.57
CA GLY A 124 0.52 13.06 21.88
C GLY A 124 0.02 13.84 20.65
N VAL A 125 0.38 13.44 19.44
CA VAL A 125 -0.09 14.11 18.20
C VAL A 125 -1.42 13.51 17.74
N PRO A 126 -2.43 14.33 17.36
CA PRO A 126 -3.67 13.83 16.77
C PRO A 126 -3.44 12.97 15.52
N PHE A 127 -4.28 11.95 15.32
CA PHE A 127 -4.07 10.95 14.27
C PHE A 127 -3.91 11.54 12.86
N ALA A 128 -4.74 12.51 12.47
CA ALA A 128 -4.68 13.11 11.13
C ALA A 128 -3.39 13.90 10.88
N GLU A 129 -2.92 14.63 11.88
CA GLU A 129 -1.66 15.38 11.82
C GLU A 129 -0.47 14.43 11.80
N ALA A 130 -0.45 13.45 12.71
CA ALA A 130 0.59 12.43 12.71
C ALA A 130 0.61 11.64 11.39
N LEU A 131 -0.56 11.33 10.81
CA LEU A 131 -0.64 10.67 9.51
C LEU A 131 -0.05 11.54 8.39
N ARG A 132 -0.37 12.84 8.35
CA ARG A 132 0.21 13.79 7.38
C ARG A 132 1.74 13.75 7.42
N ASP A 133 2.31 13.85 8.61
CA ASP A 133 3.76 13.86 8.81
C ASP A 133 4.43 12.50 8.49
N SER A 134 3.61 11.45 8.40
CA SER A 134 4.05 10.08 8.13
C SER A 134 3.88 9.66 6.67
N LEU A 135 3.23 10.46 5.82
CA LEU A 135 3.07 10.16 4.40
C LEU A 135 4.35 10.53 3.65
N LEU A 136 5.27 9.57 3.59
CA LEU A 136 6.60 9.77 3.04
C LEU A 136 6.67 9.24 1.61
N PRO A 137 7.29 9.99 0.67
CA PRO A 137 7.61 9.47 -0.64
C PRO A 137 8.47 8.20 -0.54
N THR A 138 8.16 7.17 -1.31
CA THR A 138 8.94 5.90 -1.35
C THR A 138 10.25 6.06 -2.12
N SER A 139 10.26 6.99 -3.07
CA SER A 139 11.44 7.38 -3.83
C SER A 139 11.82 8.79 -3.41
N THR A 140 12.98 8.92 -2.74
CA THR A 140 13.70 10.19 -2.76
C THR A 140 13.92 10.55 -4.23
N PRO A 141 13.59 11.76 -4.72
CA PRO A 141 13.94 12.14 -6.07
C PRO A 141 15.44 11.90 -6.22
N ARG A 142 15.84 11.04 -7.17
CA ARG A 142 17.25 11.02 -7.60
C ARG A 142 17.52 12.45 -8.00
N ALA A 143 18.43 13.11 -7.28
CA ALA A 143 18.97 14.38 -7.71
C ALA A 143 19.39 14.17 -9.17
N GLU A 144 18.66 14.78 -10.10
CA GLU A 144 19.14 14.92 -11.45
C GLU A 144 20.48 15.61 -11.31
N SER A 145 21.54 14.88 -11.62
CA SER A 145 22.87 15.42 -11.68
C SER A 145 22.85 16.50 -12.73
N LEU A 146 22.63 17.75 -12.30
CA LEU A 146 22.91 18.96 -13.05
C LEU A 146 24.42 19.00 -13.27
N LEU A 147 24.90 18.20 -14.21
CA LEU A 147 26.18 18.41 -14.85
C LEU A 147 25.88 18.95 -16.24
N ARG A 148 26.16 20.25 -16.33
CA ARG A 148 26.35 21.04 -17.54
C ARG A 148 27.35 20.39 -18.48
#